data_AF-A0A1A7W8S0-F1
#
_entry.id   AF-A0A1A7W8S0-F1
#
_cell.length_a   1.000
_cell.length_b   1.000
_cell.length_c   1.000
_cell.angle_alpha   90.00
_cell.angle_beta   90.00
_cell.angle_gamma   90.00
#
_symmetry.space_group_name_H-M   'P 1'
#
loop_
_entity.id
_entity.type
_entity.pdbx_description
1 polymer ?
#
loop_
_entity_poly.entity_id
_entity_poly.type
_entity_poly.pdbx_seq_one_letter_code
_entity_poly.pdbx_strand_id
1 'polypeptide(L)'
;SRENYPEVVFLGTGSALPMKIRNVSGTLVNISPSQSVLLDCGEGTFGQLCRHYGDDVDEALSKISTVFISHLHADHHTGLLKLLYQRQRALTSLGKAFSPVSLVAPVQIMTWLRQYHDYCEEILSHFNLIPNRSLCDDAEEQKPRTNSLIQEMLKNNDLQKFRTCMVRHCKNAFACSITHQSGWKLAFSGDTMPCNAFVNIGKNSTLLIHEATLEDELEEEAVEKRHSTTSQAIGIGMKMNADFIMLNHFSQRYAKIPLFSEDFNDRVGISFDHMKIRFEDFKIIPKLIPALKSLFAEVLEEMEERKEKRELRNQRGGILEPDYDQNTAGPERGSKRDQEEAATCNINTKRLKTS
;
A
#
# COMPACT_ATOMS: atom_id res chain seq x y z
N SER A 1 21.69 -4.84 24.30
CA SER A 1 21.80 -4.61 22.84
C SER A 1 21.28 -3.23 22.56
N ARG A 2 21.95 -2.39 21.75
CA ARG A 2 21.29 -1.18 21.24
C ARG A 2 20.27 -1.68 20.23
N GLU A 3 18.98 -1.49 20.50
CA GLU A 3 17.94 -1.84 19.53
C GLU A 3 18.11 -0.90 18.33
N ASN A 4 18.54 -1.45 17.20
CA ASN A 4 18.83 -0.69 15.98
C ASN A 4 17.50 -0.31 15.29
N TYR A 5 16.98 0.87 15.65
CA TYR A 5 15.85 1.51 14.97
C TYR A 5 16.33 2.44 13.85
N PRO A 6 15.54 2.61 12.78
CA PRO A 6 14.19 2.08 12.60
C PRO A 6 14.19 0.63 12.08
N GLU A 7 13.08 -0.05 12.35
CA GLU A 7 12.74 -1.34 11.76
C GLU A 7 11.48 -1.15 10.91
N VAL A 8 11.50 -1.65 9.67
CA VAL A 8 10.40 -1.48 8.71
C VAL A 8 9.78 -2.84 8.43
N VAL A 9 8.47 -2.94 8.61
CA VAL A 9 7.66 -4.13 8.34
C VAL A 9 6.69 -3.83 7.20
N PHE A 10 6.83 -4.55 6.10
CA PHE A 10 5.91 -4.47 4.96
C PHE A 10 4.72 -5.37 5.22
N LEU A 11 3.58 -4.80 5.63
CA LEU A 11 2.37 -5.56 5.95
C LEU A 11 1.58 -5.90 4.69
N GLY A 12 1.63 -5.06 3.67
CA GLY A 12 1.05 -5.32 2.37
C GLY A 12 1.77 -4.53 1.29
N THR A 13 2.00 -5.21 0.16
CA THR A 13 2.94 -4.78 -0.88
C THR A 13 2.35 -4.79 -2.29
N GLY A 14 1.05 -5.04 -2.42
CA GLY A 14 0.37 -5.08 -3.71
C GLY A 14 -0.58 -3.92 -3.95
N SER A 15 -0.90 -3.70 -5.21
CA SER A 15 -1.79 -2.63 -5.69
C SER A 15 -3.24 -3.10 -5.92
N ALA A 16 -4.19 -2.18 -5.70
CA ALA A 16 -5.61 -2.22 -6.06
C ALA A 16 -6.50 -3.27 -5.38
N LEU A 17 -6.23 -4.57 -5.59
CA LEU A 17 -7.07 -5.66 -5.08
C LEU A 17 -6.23 -6.61 -4.25
N PRO A 18 -6.66 -7.02 -3.04
CA PRO A 18 -5.95 -8.03 -2.28
C PRO A 18 -6.04 -9.39 -2.98
N MET A 19 -4.91 -10.09 -3.13
CA MET A 19 -4.85 -11.45 -3.66
C MET A 19 -4.15 -12.39 -2.69
N LYS A 20 -4.17 -13.68 -3.02
CA LYS A 20 -3.63 -14.78 -2.19
C LYS A 20 -2.18 -14.56 -1.72
N ILE A 21 -1.38 -13.77 -2.44
CA ILE A 21 0.07 -13.63 -2.24
C ILE A 21 0.52 -12.26 -1.71
N ARG A 22 -0.26 -11.20 -1.93
CA ARG A 22 0.06 -9.84 -1.52
C ARG A 22 -1.21 -9.13 -1.05
N ASN A 23 -1.17 -8.58 0.15
CA ASN A 23 -2.17 -7.68 0.66
C ASN A 23 -1.97 -6.27 0.07
N VAL A 24 -2.99 -5.44 0.17
CA VAL A 24 -2.94 -4.03 -0.24
C VAL A 24 -2.06 -3.18 0.68
N SER A 25 -1.71 -1.96 0.24
CA SER A 25 -0.70 -1.09 0.86
C SER A 25 -0.82 -0.94 2.38
N GLY A 26 0.26 -1.28 3.08
CA GLY A 26 0.44 -0.99 4.49
C GLY A 26 1.88 -1.27 4.90
N THR A 27 2.59 -0.25 5.40
CA THR A 27 3.97 -0.39 5.84
C THR A 27 4.16 0.22 7.22
N LEU A 28 4.54 -0.60 8.19
CA LEU A 28 4.78 -0.16 9.57
C LEU A 28 6.26 0.16 9.76
N VAL A 29 6.56 1.41 10.12
CA VAL A 29 7.89 1.88 10.48
C VAL A 29 7.96 1.99 11.99
N ASN A 30 8.60 1.03 12.64
CA ASN A 30 8.94 1.10 14.05
C ASN A 30 10.12 2.08 14.18
N ILE A 31 9.87 3.27 14.73
CA ILE A 31 10.85 4.36 14.83
C ILE A 31 11.62 4.28 16.15
N SER A 32 11.00 3.75 17.19
CA SER A 32 11.59 3.52 18.50
C SER A 32 10.93 2.32 19.19
N PRO A 33 11.40 1.90 20.38
CA PRO A 33 10.78 0.81 21.13
C PRO A 33 9.30 1.03 21.45
N SER A 34 8.87 2.28 21.48
CA SER A 34 7.53 2.70 21.92
C SER A 34 6.71 3.42 20.85
N GLN A 35 7.28 3.73 19.69
CA GLN A 35 6.62 4.59 18.69
C GLN A 35 6.79 4.01 17.28
N SER A 36 5.68 3.97 16.55
CA SER A 36 5.62 3.51 15.17
C SER A 36 4.78 4.45 14.31
N VAL A 37 5.21 4.63 13.06
CA VAL A 37 4.48 5.33 12.01
C VAL A 37 3.98 4.31 11.00
N LEU A 38 2.67 4.32 10.72
CA LEU A 38 2.08 3.48 9.69
C LEU A 38 1.93 4.30 8.39
N LEU A 39 2.51 3.80 7.31
CA LEU A 39 2.43 4.38 5.97
C LEU A 39 1.40 3.59 5.16
N ASP A 40 0.29 4.25 4.85
CA ASP A 40 -0.96 3.68 4.35
C ASP A 40 -1.54 2.58 5.23
N CYS A 41 -2.85 2.37 5.12
CA CYS A 41 -3.61 1.41 5.90
C CYS A 41 -4.75 0.82 5.07
N GLY A 42 -4.39 0.12 4.00
CA GLY A 42 -5.34 -0.63 3.17
C GLY A 42 -6.07 -1.72 3.95
N GLU A 43 -7.11 -2.28 3.32
CA GLU A 43 -7.87 -3.41 3.84
C GLU A 43 -6.95 -4.54 4.33
N GLY A 44 -7.32 -5.19 5.44
CA GLY A 44 -6.57 -6.32 5.97
C GLY A 44 -5.31 -5.96 6.77
N THR A 45 -4.89 -4.68 6.83
CA THR A 45 -3.68 -4.25 7.60
C THR A 45 -3.69 -4.74 9.05
N PHE A 46 -4.83 -4.68 9.75
CA PHE A 46 -4.94 -5.25 11.11
C PHE A 46 -4.74 -6.77 11.12
N GLY A 47 -5.29 -7.51 10.15
CA GLY A 47 -5.06 -8.94 10.03
C GLY A 47 -3.60 -9.28 9.78
N GLN A 48 -2.91 -8.48 8.96
CA GLN A 48 -1.47 -8.60 8.70
C GLN A 48 -0.65 -8.34 9.97
N LEU A 49 -1.05 -7.37 10.80
CA LEU A 49 -0.45 -7.15 12.13
C LEU A 49 -0.63 -8.36 13.04
N CYS A 50 -1.85 -8.92 13.13
CA CYS A 50 -2.11 -10.14 13.91
C CYS A 50 -1.25 -11.31 13.42
N ARG A 51 -1.12 -11.48 12.11
CA ARG A 51 -0.32 -12.56 11.53
C ARG A 51 1.18 -12.38 11.80
N HIS A 52 1.68 -11.16 11.73
CA HIS A 52 3.10 -10.87 11.91
C HIS A 52 3.54 -10.92 13.37
N TYR A 53 2.75 -10.33 14.27
CA TYR A 53 3.12 -10.18 15.68
C TYR A 53 2.52 -11.26 16.60
N GLY A 54 1.50 -12.00 16.15
CA GLY A 54 0.87 -13.03 16.97
C GLY A 54 0.35 -12.47 18.29
N ASP A 55 0.79 -13.06 19.40
CA ASP A 55 0.39 -12.66 20.75
C ASP A 55 0.85 -11.22 21.11
N ASP A 56 1.89 -10.70 20.45
CA ASP A 56 2.43 -9.34 20.68
C ASP A 56 1.67 -8.25 19.90
N VAL A 57 0.56 -8.59 19.21
CA VAL A 57 -0.18 -7.63 18.37
C VAL A 57 -0.71 -6.42 19.16
N ASP A 58 -1.14 -6.63 20.41
CA ASP A 58 -1.64 -5.52 21.24
C ASP A 58 -0.51 -4.52 21.54
N GLU A 59 0.69 -5.02 21.80
CA GLU A 59 1.87 -4.19 22.03
C GLU A 59 2.26 -3.45 20.74
N ALA A 60 2.26 -4.12 19.58
CA ALA A 60 2.50 -3.48 18.29
C ALA A 60 1.48 -2.37 17.97
N LEU A 61 0.19 -2.64 18.18
CA LEU A 61 -0.88 -1.65 17.96
C LEU A 61 -0.73 -0.44 18.89
N SER A 62 -0.36 -0.67 20.15
CA SER A 62 -0.19 0.41 21.14
C SER A 62 0.90 1.41 20.77
N LYS A 63 1.90 0.98 20.00
CA LYS A 63 3.04 1.81 19.54
C LYS A 63 2.69 2.68 18.34
N ILE A 64 1.64 2.35 17.57
CA ILE A 64 1.24 3.15 16.41
C ILE A 64 0.77 4.51 16.91
N SER A 65 1.55 5.56 16.70
CA SER A 65 1.22 6.91 17.15
C SER A 65 0.80 7.81 16.01
N THR A 66 1.24 7.49 14.80
CA THR A 66 1.01 8.28 13.59
C THR A 66 0.62 7.37 12.44
N VAL A 67 -0.39 7.78 11.67
CA VAL A 67 -0.79 7.13 10.43
C VAL A 67 -0.72 8.17 9.31
N PHE A 68 0.04 7.87 8.28
CA PHE A 68 0.10 8.64 7.05
C PHE A 68 -0.74 7.94 5.99
N ILE A 69 -1.68 8.66 5.38
CA ILE A 69 -2.45 8.21 4.22
C ILE A 69 -1.99 9.04 3.02
N SER A 70 -1.47 8.38 2.00
CA SER A 70 -0.95 9.00 0.78
C SER A 70 -2.06 9.66 -0.03
N HIS A 71 -3.16 8.93 -0.25
CA HIS A 71 -4.31 9.36 -1.04
C HIS A 71 -5.56 8.49 -0.75
N LEU A 72 -6.68 8.72 -1.46
CA LEU A 72 -7.99 8.15 -1.12
C LEU A 72 -8.46 6.97 -1.99
N HIS A 73 -7.57 6.29 -2.71
CA HIS A 73 -7.92 4.97 -3.27
C HIS A 73 -8.07 3.94 -2.15
N ALA A 74 -9.02 3.02 -2.32
CA ALA A 74 -9.50 2.16 -1.24
C ALA A 74 -8.39 1.28 -0.64
N ASP A 75 -7.48 0.81 -1.49
CA ASP A 75 -6.31 0.01 -1.17
C ASP A 75 -5.28 0.69 -0.25
N HIS A 76 -5.45 1.98 0.07
CA HIS A 76 -4.54 2.73 0.95
C HIS A 76 -5.15 3.15 2.29
N HIS A 77 -6.47 3.06 2.50
CA HIS A 77 -7.08 3.62 3.73
C HIS A 77 -8.25 2.85 4.33
N THR A 78 -8.87 1.90 3.62
CA THR A 78 -10.10 1.25 4.12
C THR A 78 -9.88 0.42 5.38
N GLY A 79 -8.64 -0.02 5.66
CA GLY A 79 -8.28 -0.71 6.90
C GLY A 79 -8.21 0.20 8.13
N LEU A 80 -8.20 1.53 7.95
CA LEU A 80 -8.02 2.52 9.01
C LEU A 80 -9.07 2.39 10.12
N LEU A 81 -10.34 2.20 9.77
CA LEU A 81 -11.43 2.07 10.74
C LEU A 81 -11.16 0.92 11.71
N LYS A 82 -10.84 -0.27 11.18
CA LYS A 82 -10.55 -1.45 11.99
C LYS A 82 -9.29 -1.25 12.83
N LEU A 83 -8.25 -0.64 12.26
CA LEU A 83 -7.01 -0.35 12.98
C LEU A 83 -7.27 0.52 14.22
N LEU A 84 -8.02 1.61 14.08
CA LEU A 84 -8.29 2.54 15.18
C LEU A 84 -9.04 1.87 16.35
N TYR A 85 -10.07 1.07 16.04
CA TYR A 85 -10.80 0.31 17.07
C TYR A 85 -9.93 -0.74 17.75
N GLN A 86 -9.15 -1.48 16.98
CA GLN A 86 -8.29 -2.52 17.54
C GLN A 86 -7.14 -1.93 18.36
N ARG A 87 -6.64 -0.75 17.98
CA ARG A 87 -5.69 0.00 18.80
C ARG A 87 -6.29 0.46 20.12
N GLN A 88 -7.51 0.99 20.12
CA GLN A 88 -8.20 1.34 21.37
C GLN A 88 -8.37 0.11 22.27
N ARG A 89 -8.83 -1.02 21.71
CA ARG A 89 -8.92 -2.30 22.44
C ARG A 89 -7.57 -2.69 23.05
N ALA A 90 -6.50 -2.64 22.26
CA ALA A 90 -5.16 -3.00 22.69
C ALA A 90 -4.64 -2.09 23.83
N LEU A 91 -4.85 -0.77 23.74
CA LEU A 91 -4.49 0.16 24.82
C LEU A 91 -5.20 -0.20 26.13
N THR A 92 -6.51 -0.47 26.07
CA THR A 92 -7.29 -0.90 27.24
C THR A 92 -6.80 -2.23 27.80
N SER A 93 -6.56 -3.22 26.93
CA SER A 93 -6.04 -4.55 27.27
C SER A 93 -4.71 -4.47 28.03
N LEU A 94 -3.84 -3.56 27.59
CA LEU A 94 -2.52 -3.30 28.18
C LEU A 94 -2.55 -2.33 29.38
N GLY A 95 -3.71 -1.82 29.78
CA GLY A 95 -3.83 -0.81 30.85
C GLY A 95 -3.17 0.53 30.51
N LYS A 96 -2.95 0.83 29.22
CA LYS A 96 -2.37 2.09 28.76
C LYS A 96 -3.48 3.14 28.60
N ALA A 97 -3.15 4.39 28.91
CA ALA A 97 -4.08 5.50 28.70
C ALA A 97 -4.42 5.64 27.21
N PHE A 98 -5.69 5.94 26.91
CA PHE A 98 -6.11 6.21 25.55
C PHE A 98 -5.40 7.46 25.01
N SER A 99 -4.89 7.36 23.78
CA SER A 99 -4.30 8.48 23.05
C SER A 99 -4.80 8.44 21.60
N PRO A 100 -5.27 9.56 21.03
CA PRO A 100 -5.59 9.62 19.60
C PRO A 100 -4.32 9.50 18.75
N VAL A 101 -4.42 8.87 17.58
CA VAL A 101 -3.29 8.87 16.62
C VAL A 101 -3.20 10.21 15.89
N SER A 102 -2.00 10.64 15.54
CA SER A 102 -1.82 11.70 14.55
C SER A 102 -2.14 11.15 13.16
N LEU A 103 -3.26 11.57 12.57
CA LEU A 103 -3.68 11.14 11.23
C LEU A 103 -3.22 12.19 10.22
N VAL A 104 -2.13 11.91 9.52
CA VAL A 104 -1.65 12.72 8.39
C VAL A 104 -2.35 12.23 7.13
N ALA A 105 -3.44 12.89 6.71
CA ALA A 105 -4.24 12.44 5.57
C ALA A 105 -4.79 13.61 4.71
N PRO A 106 -5.15 13.38 3.43
CA PRO A 106 -5.92 14.34 2.65
C PRO A 106 -7.20 14.72 3.39
N VAL A 107 -7.50 16.02 3.49
CA VAL A 107 -8.65 16.52 4.28
C VAL A 107 -9.98 15.91 3.86
N GLN A 108 -10.08 15.47 2.60
CA GLN A 108 -11.26 14.84 2.03
C GLN A 108 -11.60 13.49 2.69
N ILE A 109 -10.66 12.84 3.39
CA ILE A 109 -10.93 11.62 4.16
C ILE A 109 -12.01 11.86 5.24
N MET A 110 -12.14 13.10 5.72
CA MET A 110 -13.12 13.45 6.75
C MET A 110 -14.56 13.26 6.32
N THR A 111 -14.87 13.35 5.02
CA THR A 111 -16.22 13.07 4.53
C THR A 111 -16.62 11.63 4.86
N TRP A 112 -15.73 10.69 4.54
CA TRP A 112 -15.94 9.26 4.81
C TRP A 112 -15.94 8.96 6.31
N LEU A 113 -14.97 9.50 7.06
CA LEU A 113 -14.87 9.26 8.51
C LEU A 113 -16.05 9.83 9.30
N ARG A 114 -16.57 11.00 8.91
CA ARG A 114 -17.79 11.57 9.53
C ARG A 114 -19.03 10.76 9.21
N GLN A 115 -19.21 10.34 7.95
CA GLN A 115 -20.32 9.47 7.60
C GLN A 115 -20.29 8.17 8.42
N TYR A 116 -19.13 7.54 8.53
CA TYR A 116 -18.99 6.36 9.37
C TYR A 116 -19.27 6.65 10.86
N HIS A 117 -18.78 7.79 11.39
CA HIS A 117 -19.05 8.21 12.77
C HIS A 117 -20.54 8.41 13.05
N ASP A 118 -21.24 9.10 12.15
CA ASP A 118 -22.63 9.50 12.33
C ASP A 118 -23.61 8.32 12.16
N TYR A 119 -23.25 7.33 11.33
CA TYR A 119 -24.16 6.24 10.94
C TYR A 119 -23.74 4.84 11.39
N CYS A 120 -22.51 4.63 11.84
CA CYS A 120 -22.00 3.31 12.21
C CYS A 120 -21.52 3.27 13.66
N GLU A 121 -20.34 3.83 13.93
CA GLU A 121 -19.70 3.75 15.25
C GLU A 121 -18.82 4.99 15.50
N GLU A 122 -18.77 5.47 16.74
CA GLU A 122 -18.04 6.69 17.08
C GLU A 122 -16.52 6.55 16.89
N ILE A 123 -15.96 7.18 15.85
CA ILE A 123 -14.51 7.12 15.55
C ILE A 123 -13.73 8.46 15.62
N LEU A 124 -14.41 9.61 15.69
CA LEU A 124 -13.73 10.92 15.55
C LEU A 124 -12.82 11.28 16.73
N SER A 125 -12.93 10.62 17.87
CA SER A 125 -12.05 10.79 19.03
C SER A 125 -10.74 10.00 18.92
N HIS A 126 -10.64 9.05 17.98
CA HIS A 126 -9.48 8.16 17.82
C HIS A 126 -8.30 8.79 17.10
N PHE A 127 -8.48 9.96 16.49
CA PHE A 127 -7.41 10.61 15.74
C PHE A 127 -7.47 12.14 15.83
N ASN A 128 -6.29 12.74 15.64
CA ASN A 128 -6.14 14.17 15.39
C ASN A 128 -5.67 14.36 13.93
N LEU A 129 -6.52 14.95 13.09
CA LEU A 129 -6.20 15.17 11.68
C LEU A 129 -5.16 16.28 11.48
N ILE A 130 -4.09 15.95 10.76
CA ILE A 130 -3.10 16.86 10.20
C ILE A 130 -3.23 16.77 8.66
N PRO A 131 -3.75 17.78 7.96
CA PRO A 131 -3.90 17.70 6.50
C PRO A 131 -2.53 17.55 5.81
N ASN A 132 -2.36 16.63 4.86
CA ASN A 132 -1.07 16.49 4.15
C ASN A 132 -0.56 17.82 3.61
N ARG A 133 -1.45 18.63 3.01
CA ARG A 133 -1.11 19.95 2.46
C ARG A 133 -0.43 20.88 3.47
N SER A 134 -0.68 20.72 4.79
CA SER A 134 -0.04 21.52 5.85
C SER A 134 1.45 21.22 6.05
N LEU A 135 1.94 20.09 5.52
CA LEU A 135 3.32 19.64 5.60
C LEU A 135 4.08 19.84 4.26
N CYS A 136 3.46 20.48 3.27
CA CYS A 136 4.13 20.88 2.05
C CYS A 136 4.98 22.14 2.26
N ASP A 137 6.05 22.29 1.50
CA ASP A 137 6.93 23.46 1.58
C ASP A 137 6.26 24.76 1.12
N ASP A 138 5.31 24.64 0.21
CA ASP A 138 4.48 25.71 -0.34
C ASP A 138 3.12 25.82 0.39
N ALA A 139 3.04 25.31 1.62
CA ALA A 139 1.85 25.44 2.44
C ALA A 139 1.67 26.89 2.90
N GLU A 140 0.43 27.40 2.80
CA GLU A 140 0.05 28.68 3.41
C GLU A 140 0.20 28.61 4.94
N GLU A 141 0.14 29.76 5.61
CA GLU A 141 0.16 29.81 7.07
C GLU A 141 -0.93 28.92 7.68
N GLN A 142 -0.49 27.97 8.48
CA GLN A 142 -1.37 26.98 9.09
C GLN A 142 -2.07 27.55 10.32
N LYS A 143 -3.28 27.05 10.58
CA LYS A 143 -4.02 27.39 11.79
C LYS A 143 -3.19 27.04 13.04
N PRO A 144 -3.23 27.83 14.13
CA PRO A 144 -2.45 27.57 15.34
C PRO A 144 -2.64 26.16 15.92
N ARG A 145 -3.86 25.63 15.84
CA ARG A 145 -4.19 24.26 16.25
C ARG A 145 -3.43 23.21 15.42
N THR A 146 -3.40 23.36 14.10
CA THR A 146 -2.68 22.44 13.19
C THR A 146 -1.17 22.49 13.48
N ASN A 147 -0.61 23.68 13.67
CA ASN A 147 0.80 23.81 14.07
C ASN A 147 1.10 23.09 15.38
N SER A 148 0.23 23.22 16.37
CA SER A 148 0.39 22.52 17.66
C SER A 148 0.39 21.00 17.49
N LEU A 149 -0.54 20.46 16.68
CA LEU A 149 -0.61 19.03 16.37
C LEU A 149 0.63 18.53 15.62
N ILE A 150 1.15 19.32 14.68
CA ILE A 150 2.39 18.99 13.96
C ILE A 150 3.58 18.93 14.93
N GLN A 151 3.73 19.93 15.81
CA GLN A 151 4.83 19.94 16.79
C GLN A 151 4.73 18.78 17.78
N GLU A 152 3.52 18.44 18.23
CA GLU A 152 3.29 17.27 19.08
C GLU A 152 3.65 15.96 18.36
N MET A 153 3.21 15.78 17.11
CA MET A 153 3.56 14.62 16.30
C MET A 153 5.07 14.49 16.10
N LEU A 154 5.77 15.58 15.78
CA LEU A 154 7.22 15.56 15.59
C LEU A 154 7.95 15.19 16.89
N LYS A 155 7.53 15.79 18.01
CA LYS A 155 8.10 15.54 19.33
C LYS A 155 7.87 14.09 19.77
N ASN A 156 6.65 13.56 19.62
CA ASN A 156 6.31 12.22 20.07
C ASN A 156 7.04 11.11 19.30
N ASN A 157 7.47 11.38 18.07
CA ASN A 157 8.16 10.43 17.21
C ASN A 157 9.67 10.72 17.06
N ASP A 158 10.23 11.62 17.87
CA ASP A 158 11.64 12.06 17.76
C ASP A 158 12.03 12.46 16.31
N LEU A 159 11.14 13.19 15.64
CA LEU A 159 11.33 13.65 14.27
C LEU A 159 11.87 15.07 14.24
N GLN A 160 12.87 15.29 13.38
CA GLN A 160 13.31 16.62 13.01
C GLN A 160 12.31 17.26 12.04
N LYS A 161 11.85 16.48 11.04
CA LYS A 161 10.94 16.94 10.00
C LYS A 161 10.02 15.81 9.52
N PHE A 162 8.79 16.18 9.22
CA PHE A 162 7.85 15.39 8.42
C PHE A 162 7.37 16.32 7.30
N ARG A 163 7.72 16.00 6.06
CA ARG A 163 7.36 16.80 4.88
C ARG A 163 6.52 15.98 3.93
N THR A 164 5.65 16.64 3.20
CA THR A 164 4.90 16.02 2.10
C THR A 164 5.06 16.83 0.82
N CYS A 165 4.81 16.20 -0.31
CA CYS A 165 4.63 16.91 -1.57
C CYS A 165 3.48 16.30 -2.35
N MET A 166 2.82 17.11 -3.16
CA MET A 166 1.85 16.58 -4.12
C MET A 166 2.56 15.74 -5.18
N VAL A 167 1.90 14.66 -5.59
CA VAL A 167 2.42 13.74 -6.59
C VAL A 167 1.47 13.54 -7.75
N ARG A 168 1.96 12.92 -8.83
CA ARG A 168 1.23 12.80 -10.10
C ARG A 168 0.47 11.48 -10.13
N HIS A 169 -0.72 11.47 -9.52
CA HIS A 169 -1.61 10.31 -9.47
C HIS A 169 -3.08 10.74 -9.54
N CYS A 170 -3.84 10.67 -8.45
CA CYS A 170 -5.18 11.24 -8.33
C CYS A 170 -5.14 12.63 -7.67
N LYS A 171 -6.30 13.29 -7.58
CA LYS A 171 -6.39 14.61 -6.94
C LYS A 171 -6.13 14.46 -5.43
N ASN A 172 -5.26 15.31 -4.88
CA ASN A 172 -4.82 15.25 -3.49
C ASN A 172 -4.06 13.95 -3.14
N ALA A 173 -3.22 13.47 -4.06
CA ALA A 173 -2.24 12.44 -3.77
C ALA A 173 -0.92 13.05 -3.28
N PHE A 174 -0.31 12.40 -2.30
CA PHE A 174 0.90 12.89 -1.65
C PHE A 174 1.94 11.78 -1.42
N ALA A 175 3.21 12.15 -1.57
CA ALA A 175 4.33 11.44 -1.00
C ALA A 175 4.78 12.11 0.30
N CYS A 176 5.54 11.39 1.13
CA CYS A 176 6.14 11.95 2.33
C CYS A 176 7.64 11.66 2.47
N SER A 177 8.29 12.50 3.27
CA SER A 177 9.64 12.26 3.76
C SER A 177 9.74 12.58 5.24
N ILE A 178 10.34 11.65 5.98
CA ILE A 178 10.47 11.66 7.43
C ILE A 178 11.97 11.74 7.74
N THR A 179 12.40 12.76 8.47
CA THR A 179 13.77 12.93 8.95
C THR A 179 13.79 12.81 10.47
N HIS A 180 14.51 11.83 10.98
CA HIS A 180 14.59 11.55 12.42
C HIS A 180 15.73 12.33 13.08
N GLN A 181 15.63 12.58 14.39
CA GLN A 181 16.65 13.33 15.14
C GLN A 181 18.03 12.65 15.14
N SER A 182 18.09 11.32 14.97
CA SER A 182 19.35 10.59 14.82
C SER A 182 19.98 10.67 13.41
N GLY A 183 19.36 11.40 12.48
CA GLY A 183 19.94 11.76 11.18
C GLY A 183 19.53 10.89 10.01
N TRP A 184 18.87 9.75 10.22
CA TRP A 184 18.34 8.95 9.12
C TRP A 184 17.10 9.58 8.51
N LYS A 185 16.84 9.22 7.25
CA LYS A 185 15.72 9.75 6.49
C LYS A 185 15.01 8.66 5.68
N LEU A 186 13.68 8.64 5.75
CA LEU A 186 12.82 7.75 4.98
C LEU A 186 11.98 8.58 4.00
N ALA A 187 11.85 8.11 2.76
CA ALA A 187 10.94 8.66 1.75
C ALA A 187 9.94 7.59 1.32
N PHE A 188 8.66 7.94 1.22
CA PHE A 188 7.60 7.05 0.79
C PHE A 188 6.75 7.72 -0.29
N SER A 189 6.61 7.06 -1.45
CA SER A 189 6.01 7.66 -2.63
C SER A 189 4.49 7.79 -2.56
N GLY A 190 3.80 6.89 -1.85
CA GLY A 190 2.42 6.56 -2.22
C GLY A 190 2.36 6.10 -3.68
N ASP A 191 1.26 6.40 -4.36
CA ASP A 191 1.13 6.16 -5.80
C ASP A 191 1.47 7.41 -6.60
N THR A 192 2.30 7.26 -7.63
CA THR A 192 2.75 8.36 -8.47
C THR A 192 3.45 7.90 -9.75
N MET A 193 3.28 8.68 -10.82
CA MET A 193 4.28 8.81 -11.90
C MET A 193 5.59 9.41 -11.37
N PRO A 194 6.72 9.29 -12.08
CA PRO A 194 7.95 10.00 -11.75
C PRO A 194 7.73 11.48 -11.44
N CYS A 195 8.14 11.91 -10.23
CA CYS A 195 7.84 13.24 -9.70
C CYS A 195 9.08 13.92 -9.09
N ASN A 196 9.51 15.04 -9.68
CA ASN A 196 10.68 15.80 -9.18
C ASN A 196 10.44 16.45 -7.82
N ALA A 197 9.19 16.81 -7.47
CA ALA A 197 8.89 17.32 -6.14
C ALA A 197 9.21 16.29 -5.05
N PHE A 198 8.95 15.00 -5.35
CA PHE A 198 9.27 13.91 -4.44
C PHE A 198 10.78 13.70 -4.31
N VAL A 199 11.52 13.74 -5.43
CA VAL A 199 13.00 13.76 -5.44
C VAL A 199 13.55 14.86 -4.53
N ASN A 200 12.97 16.06 -4.60
CA ASN A 200 13.43 17.21 -3.81
C ASN A 200 13.23 17.01 -2.30
N ILE A 201 12.03 16.61 -1.86
CA ILE A 201 11.79 16.41 -0.42
C ILE A 201 12.54 15.19 0.11
N GLY A 202 12.72 14.16 -0.72
CA GLY A 202 13.37 12.90 -0.39
C GLY A 202 14.89 12.90 -0.56
N LYS A 203 15.51 13.96 -1.07
CA LYS A 203 16.96 14.00 -1.36
C LYS A 203 17.81 13.47 -0.20
N ASN A 204 18.77 12.60 -0.52
CA ASN A 204 19.66 11.90 0.41
C ASN A 204 18.90 11.06 1.47
N SER A 205 17.85 10.35 1.06
CA SER A 205 17.15 9.43 1.97
C SER A 205 17.98 8.19 2.23
N THR A 206 18.01 7.75 3.49
CA THR A 206 18.58 6.47 3.89
C THR A 206 17.78 5.31 3.30
N LEU A 207 16.44 5.44 3.28
CA LEU A 207 15.55 4.47 2.66
C LEU A 207 14.52 5.21 1.80
N LEU A 208 14.43 4.83 0.54
CA LEU A 208 13.30 5.13 -0.32
C LEU A 208 12.41 3.89 -0.42
N ILE A 209 11.12 4.03 -0.14
CA ILE A 209 10.08 3.06 -0.47
C ILE A 209 9.27 3.66 -1.62
N HIS A 210 9.40 3.08 -2.82
CA HIS A 210 8.78 3.61 -4.03
C HIS A 210 7.84 2.58 -4.65
N GLU A 211 6.68 3.04 -5.13
CA GLU A 211 5.78 2.21 -5.93
C GLU A 211 6.45 1.79 -7.25
N ALA A 212 6.24 0.54 -7.63
CA ALA A 212 6.72 -0.05 -8.88
C ALA A 212 5.60 -0.91 -9.45
N THR A 213 4.45 -0.26 -9.68
CA THR A 213 3.19 -0.96 -9.96
C THR A 213 3.26 -1.75 -11.25
N LEU A 214 3.94 -1.23 -12.28
CA LEU A 214 3.96 -1.82 -13.60
C LEU A 214 5.36 -2.23 -14.07
N GLU A 215 5.38 -3.19 -14.98
CA GLU A 215 6.58 -3.60 -15.72
C GLU A 215 6.98 -2.51 -16.72
N ASP A 216 8.25 -2.51 -17.14
CA ASP A 216 8.79 -1.45 -17.99
C ASP A 216 8.17 -1.44 -19.41
N GLU A 217 7.67 -2.59 -19.86
CA GLU A 217 6.98 -2.75 -21.13
C GLU A 217 5.55 -2.20 -21.11
N LEU A 218 5.03 -1.89 -19.93
CA LEU A 218 3.71 -1.31 -19.72
C LEU A 218 3.79 0.20 -19.44
N GLU A 219 4.80 0.89 -19.98
CA GLU A 219 5.00 2.33 -19.74
C GLU A 219 3.80 3.18 -20.18
N GLU A 220 3.16 2.89 -21.32
CA GLU A 220 1.96 3.60 -21.76
C GLU A 220 0.80 3.44 -20.77
N GLU A 221 0.58 2.20 -20.30
CA GLU A 221 -0.42 1.88 -19.28
C GLU A 221 -0.08 2.55 -17.93
N ALA A 222 1.21 2.65 -17.60
CA ALA A 222 1.69 3.36 -16.43
C ALA A 222 1.37 4.84 -16.48
N VAL A 223 1.57 5.48 -17.64
CA VAL A 223 1.16 6.87 -17.87
C VAL A 223 -0.35 7.05 -17.75
N GLU A 224 -1.13 6.14 -18.33
CA GLU A 224 -2.59 6.20 -18.31
C GLU A 224 -3.14 6.04 -16.88
N LYS A 225 -2.67 5.01 -16.16
CA LYS A 225 -3.08 4.70 -14.78
C LYS A 225 -2.37 5.56 -13.72
N ARG A 226 -1.38 6.35 -14.15
CA ARG A 226 -0.58 7.28 -13.34
C ARG A 226 0.20 6.60 -12.22
N HIS A 227 0.92 5.55 -12.59
CA HIS A 227 1.84 4.79 -11.74
C HIS A 227 3.25 4.76 -12.32
N SER A 228 4.23 4.28 -11.55
CA SER A 228 5.60 4.13 -12.04
C SER A 228 5.84 2.72 -12.55
N THR A 229 6.67 2.61 -13.60
CA THR A 229 7.32 1.34 -13.92
C THR A 229 8.45 1.04 -12.93
N THR A 230 8.99 -0.18 -12.99
CA THR A 230 10.12 -0.58 -12.14
C THR A 230 11.36 0.27 -12.37
N SER A 231 11.79 0.45 -13.61
CA SER A 231 12.98 1.25 -13.95
C SER A 231 12.76 2.74 -13.68
N GLN A 232 11.53 3.25 -13.84
CA GLN A 232 11.16 4.60 -13.44
C GLN A 232 11.30 4.82 -11.92
N ALA A 233 10.85 3.87 -11.10
CA ALA A 233 10.97 3.92 -9.65
C ALA A 233 12.45 3.89 -9.19
N ILE A 234 13.26 3.01 -9.79
CA ILE A 234 14.72 2.96 -9.54
C ILE A 234 15.36 4.28 -9.94
N GLY A 235 15.02 4.83 -11.11
CA GLY A 235 15.53 6.10 -11.61
C GLY A 235 15.21 7.29 -10.69
N ILE A 236 14.02 7.31 -10.07
CA ILE A 236 13.68 8.30 -9.04
C ILE A 236 14.58 8.14 -7.81
N GLY A 237 14.83 6.92 -7.35
CA GLY A 237 15.75 6.66 -6.24
C GLY A 237 17.18 7.10 -6.51
N MET A 238 17.68 6.85 -7.73
CA MET A 238 19.00 7.32 -8.15
C MET A 238 19.08 8.85 -8.17
N LYS A 239 18.08 9.53 -8.74
CA LYS A 239 17.99 11.00 -8.76
C LYS A 239 17.86 11.59 -7.35
N MET A 240 17.19 10.89 -6.45
CA MET A 240 17.06 11.24 -5.03
C MET A 240 18.38 11.07 -4.27
N ASN A 241 19.36 10.39 -4.85
CA ASN A 241 20.56 9.92 -4.16
C ASN A 241 20.18 9.14 -2.88
N ALA A 242 19.23 8.21 -3.02
CA ALA A 242 18.83 7.33 -1.93
C ALA A 242 19.93 6.30 -1.65
N ASP A 243 20.22 6.04 -0.37
CA ASP A 243 21.20 5.03 0.04
C ASP A 243 20.69 3.62 -0.31
N PHE A 244 19.38 3.39 -0.15
CA PHE A 244 18.72 2.15 -0.53
C PHE A 244 17.30 2.41 -1.05
N ILE A 245 16.90 1.64 -2.07
CA ILE A 245 15.62 1.72 -2.76
C ILE A 245 14.88 0.40 -2.56
N MET A 246 13.74 0.46 -1.90
CA MET A 246 12.81 -0.65 -1.77
C MET A 246 11.62 -0.46 -2.71
N LEU A 247 11.51 -1.35 -3.68
CA LEU A 247 10.37 -1.40 -4.59
C LEU A 247 9.17 -2.01 -3.85
N ASN A 248 8.01 -1.38 -4.01
CA ASN A 248 6.77 -1.75 -3.33
C ASN A 248 5.56 -1.54 -4.25
N HIS A 249 4.36 -1.91 -3.77
CA HIS A 249 3.10 -1.65 -4.44
C HIS A 249 3.01 -2.27 -5.84
N PHE A 250 3.33 -3.55 -5.96
CA PHE A 250 3.37 -4.27 -7.23
C PHE A 250 1.96 -4.58 -7.75
N SER A 251 1.72 -4.46 -9.06
CA SER A 251 0.47 -4.92 -9.65
C SER A 251 0.29 -6.41 -9.45
N GLN A 252 -0.79 -6.78 -8.77
CA GLN A 252 -1.12 -8.18 -8.51
C GLN A 252 -1.60 -8.92 -9.77
N ARG A 253 -1.97 -8.19 -10.83
CA ARG A 253 -2.43 -8.76 -12.09
C ARG A 253 -1.30 -9.29 -12.96
N TYR A 254 -0.12 -8.69 -12.83
CA TYR A 254 0.97 -8.92 -13.79
C TYR A 254 2.16 -9.65 -13.16
N ALA A 255 2.46 -9.42 -11.87
CA ALA A 255 3.73 -9.87 -11.31
C ALA A 255 3.62 -10.37 -9.86
N LYS A 256 4.09 -11.59 -9.59
CA LYS A 256 4.39 -12.03 -8.21
C LYS A 256 5.72 -11.40 -7.73
N ILE A 257 6.62 -11.13 -8.67
CA ILE A 257 7.92 -10.48 -8.51
C ILE A 257 8.21 -9.66 -9.78
N PRO A 258 8.84 -8.47 -9.71
CA PRO A 258 9.20 -7.72 -10.92
C PRO A 258 10.20 -8.49 -11.78
N LEU A 259 10.15 -8.25 -13.11
CA LEU A 259 11.23 -8.65 -14.01
C LEU A 259 12.50 -7.88 -13.66
N PHE A 260 13.63 -8.59 -13.66
CA PHE A 260 14.91 -8.01 -13.28
C PHE A 260 15.58 -7.38 -14.50
N SER A 261 15.57 -6.05 -14.57
CA SER A 261 16.30 -5.27 -15.58
C SER A 261 17.75 -5.00 -15.17
N GLU A 262 18.54 -4.39 -16.07
CA GLU A 262 19.92 -3.96 -15.79
C GLU A 262 20.00 -2.88 -14.69
N ASP A 263 18.88 -2.19 -14.40
CA ASP A 263 18.81 -1.16 -13.37
C ASP A 263 18.87 -1.72 -11.93
N PHE A 264 18.63 -3.03 -11.77
CA PHE A 264 18.80 -3.70 -10.48
C PHE A 264 20.28 -3.78 -10.08
N ASN A 265 20.68 -2.93 -9.14
CA ASN A 265 22.01 -2.94 -8.54
C ASN A 265 21.96 -3.27 -7.03
N ASP A 266 23.11 -3.13 -6.38
CA ASP A 266 23.34 -3.38 -4.96
C ASP A 266 22.61 -2.42 -4.00
N ARG A 267 21.84 -1.45 -4.53
CA ARG A 267 20.98 -0.54 -3.75
C ARG A 267 19.50 -0.78 -3.95
N VAL A 268 19.09 -1.82 -4.68
CA VAL A 268 17.69 -2.10 -4.98
C VAL A 268 17.23 -3.38 -4.30
N GLY A 269 16.09 -3.30 -3.62
CA GLY A 269 15.38 -4.41 -2.99
C GLY A 269 13.93 -4.52 -3.45
N ILE A 270 13.35 -5.69 -3.25
CA ILE A 270 11.95 -5.99 -3.55
C ILE A 270 11.27 -6.32 -2.23
N SER A 271 10.17 -5.61 -1.93
CA SER A 271 9.40 -5.87 -0.72
C SER A 271 8.46 -7.07 -0.89
N PHE A 272 8.20 -7.76 0.21
CA PHE A 272 7.22 -8.83 0.31
C PHE A 272 6.41 -8.63 1.58
N ASP A 273 5.17 -9.13 1.58
CA ASP A 273 4.37 -9.13 2.80
C ASP A 273 5.10 -9.87 3.93
N HIS A 274 5.01 -9.30 5.13
CA HIS A 274 5.73 -9.71 6.34
C HIS A 274 7.26 -9.58 6.28
N MET A 275 7.83 -9.04 5.20
CA MET A 275 9.24 -8.70 5.17
C MET A 275 9.53 -7.67 6.25
N LYS A 276 10.54 -7.95 7.07
CA LYS A 276 11.02 -7.07 8.12
C LYS A 276 12.47 -6.76 7.88
N ILE A 277 12.81 -5.48 7.84
CA ILE A 277 14.16 -5.01 7.54
C ILE A 277 14.62 -3.96 8.52
N ARG A 278 15.94 -3.85 8.64
CA ARG A 278 16.67 -2.75 9.26
C ARG A 278 17.70 -2.22 8.26
N PHE A 279 18.27 -1.06 8.54
CA PHE A 279 19.27 -0.47 7.65
C PHE A 279 20.55 -1.31 7.50
N GLU A 280 20.86 -2.15 8.50
CA GLU A 280 21.97 -3.12 8.43
C GLU A 280 21.74 -4.21 7.37
N ASP A 281 20.48 -4.48 7.01
CA ASP A 281 20.11 -5.53 6.05
C ASP A 281 20.30 -5.10 4.59
N PHE A 282 20.54 -3.81 4.32
CA PHE A 282 20.69 -3.28 2.95
C PHE A 282 21.76 -4.01 2.15
N LYS A 283 22.83 -4.48 2.81
CA LYS A 283 23.93 -5.23 2.17
C LYS A 283 23.58 -6.69 1.86
N ILE A 284 22.52 -7.20 2.48
CA ILE A 284 22.08 -8.59 2.39
C ILE A 284 20.96 -8.71 1.36
N ILE A 285 20.02 -7.78 1.35
CA ILE A 285 18.81 -7.83 0.50
C ILE A 285 19.12 -8.09 -0.99
N PRO A 286 20.02 -7.34 -1.66
CA PRO A 286 20.34 -7.59 -3.07
C PRO A 286 20.96 -8.98 -3.31
N LYS A 287 21.64 -9.55 -2.32
CA LYS A 287 22.25 -10.89 -2.43
C LYS A 287 21.21 -12.01 -2.43
N LEU A 288 19.96 -11.72 -2.06
CA LEU A 288 18.85 -12.66 -2.13
C LEU A 288 18.26 -12.77 -3.54
N ILE A 289 18.57 -11.83 -4.44
CA ILE A 289 18.00 -11.79 -5.81
C ILE A 289 18.21 -13.11 -6.56
N PRO A 290 19.40 -13.75 -6.59
CA PRO A 290 19.58 -15.03 -7.28
C PRO A 290 18.67 -16.13 -6.72
N ALA A 291 18.49 -16.20 -5.40
CA ALA A 291 17.61 -17.17 -4.76
C ALA A 291 16.13 -16.89 -5.09
N LEU A 292 15.73 -15.61 -5.14
CA LEU A 292 14.40 -15.21 -5.57
C LEU A 292 14.14 -15.59 -7.03
N LYS A 293 15.11 -15.37 -7.93
CA LYS A 293 15.02 -15.81 -9.34
C LYS A 293 14.80 -17.32 -9.44
N SER A 294 15.53 -18.12 -8.66
CA SER A 294 15.32 -19.57 -8.63
C SER A 294 13.96 -19.97 -8.05
N LEU A 295 13.50 -19.31 -6.98
CA LEU A 295 12.22 -19.62 -6.34
C LEU A 295 11.02 -19.29 -7.23
N PHE A 296 11.15 -18.24 -8.06
CA PHE A 296 10.10 -17.76 -8.95
C PHE A 296 10.38 -18.06 -10.43
N ALA A 297 11.24 -19.04 -10.74
CA ALA A 297 11.68 -19.33 -12.11
C ALA A 297 10.51 -19.57 -13.07
N GLU A 298 9.56 -20.44 -12.70
CA GLU A 298 8.36 -20.71 -13.51
C GLU A 298 7.52 -19.45 -13.77
N VAL A 299 7.41 -18.58 -12.76
CA VAL A 299 6.64 -17.34 -12.86
C VAL A 299 7.36 -16.35 -13.78
N LEU A 300 8.69 -16.28 -13.71
CA LEU A 300 9.50 -15.42 -14.56
C LEU A 300 9.44 -15.87 -16.02
N GLU A 301 9.53 -17.18 -16.28
CA GLU A 301 9.36 -17.75 -17.63
C GLU A 301 7.97 -17.41 -18.21
N GLU A 302 6.90 -17.60 -17.43
CA GLU A 302 5.54 -17.23 -17.86
C GLU A 302 5.41 -15.72 -18.18
N MET A 303 6.06 -14.86 -17.38
CA MET A 303 6.08 -13.41 -17.58
C MET A 303 6.88 -13.02 -18.84
N GLU A 304 8.03 -13.65 -19.07
CA GLU A 304 8.86 -13.45 -20.26
C GLU A 304 8.11 -13.86 -21.55
N GLU A 305 7.43 -15.01 -21.55
CA GLU A 305 6.62 -15.41 -22.70
C GLU A 305 5.48 -14.42 -23.00
N ARG A 306 4.83 -13.89 -21.95
CA ARG A 306 3.77 -12.88 -22.10
C ARG A 306 4.33 -11.59 -22.67
N LYS A 307 5.52 -11.18 -22.23
CA LYS A 307 6.26 -10.04 -22.76
C LYS A 307 6.54 -10.22 -24.25
N GLU A 308 7.13 -11.33 -24.67
CA GLU A 308 7.44 -11.61 -26.08
C GLU A 308 6.17 -11.59 -26.96
N LYS A 309 5.07 -12.19 -26.48
CA LYS A 309 3.78 -12.17 -27.18
C LYS A 309 3.23 -10.76 -27.37
N ARG A 310 3.40 -9.87 -26.39
CA ARG A 310 2.97 -8.46 -26.48
C ARG A 310 3.82 -7.67 -27.46
N GLU A 311 5.14 -7.84 -27.43
CA GLU A 311 6.05 -7.20 -28.37
C GLU A 311 5.72 -7.58 -29.82
N LEU A 312 5.45 -8.86 -30.07
CA LEU A 312 5.01 -9.35 -31.39
C LEU A 312 3.66 -8.75 -31.83
N ARG A 313 2.71 -8.54 -30.91
CA ARG A 313 1.42 -7.91 -31.21
C ARG A 313 1.56 -6.42 -31.54
N ASN A 314 2.37 -5.70 -30.78
CA ASN A 314 2.64 -4.27 -31.00
C ASN A 314 3.36 -4.03 -32.32
N GLN A 315 4.32 -4.90 -32.68
CA GLN A 315 4.99 -4.85 -33.99
C GLN A 315 4.04 -5.14 -35.18
N ARG A 316 2.95 -5.88 -34.95
CA ARG A 316 1.96 -6.23 -35.99
C ARG A 316 0.80 -5.22 -36.10
N GLY A 317 0.79 -4.14 -35.33
CA GLY A 317 -0.22 -3.08 -35.42
C GLY A 317 -1.64 -3.51 -35.02
N GLY A 318 -1.79 -4.52 -34.15
CA GLY A 318 -3.09 -5.03 -33.72
C GLY A 318 -3.85 -4.06 -32.80
N ILE A 319 -5.16 -3.91 -33.04
CA ILE A 319 -6.09 -3.12 -32.21
C ILE A 319 -6.10 -3.69 -30.78
N LEU A 320 -5.98 -2.79 -29.79
CA LEU A 320 -6.10 -3.10 -28.36
C LEU A 320 -7.50 -3.63 -28.04
N GLU A 321 -7.65 -4.95 -27.85
CA GLU A 321 -8.72 -5.49 -27.02
C GLU A 321 -8.16 -5.77 -25.61
N PRO A 322 -8.89 -5.42 -24.54
CA PRO A 322 -8.43 -5.69 -23.18
C PRO A 322 -8.36 -7.20 -22.92
N ASP A 323 -7.23 -7.65 -22.35
CA ASP A 323 -7.02 -9.01 -21.86
C ASP A 323 -8.05 -9.29 -20.73
N TYR A 324 -9.19 -9.89 -21.08
CA TYR A 324 -10.04 -10.58 -20.13
C TYR A 324 -9.45 -11.98 -19.91
N ASP A 325 -8.50 -12.08 -18.98
CA ASP A 325 -7.92 -13.37 -18.61
C ASP A 325 -8.98 -14.21 -17.87
N GLN A 326 -9.45 -15.27 -18.54
CA GLN A 326 -10.38 -16.27 -18.01
C GLN A 326 -9.65 -17.14 -16.98
N ASN A 327 -9.51 -16.66 -15.74
CA ASN A 327 -9.12 -17.49 -14.60
C ASN A 327 -10.15 -17.43 -13.46
N THR A 328 -11.44 -17.43 -13.83
CA THR A 328 -12.53 -17.82 -12.92
C THR A 328 -12.82 -19.29 -13.09
N ALA A 329 -12.17 -20.14 -12.29
CA ALA A 329 -12.58 -21.53 -12.13
C ALA A 329 -13.90 -21.58 -11.35
N GLY A 330 -15.02 -21.66 -12.07
CA GLY A 330 -16.33 -22.11 -11.58
C GLY A 330 -16.85 -23.18 -12.53
N PRO A 331 -17.47 -24.27 -12.05
CA PRO A 331 -17.81 -25.39 -12.91
C PRO A 331 -18.93 -25.00 -13.88
N GLU A 332 -18.64 -25.05 -15.17
CA GLU A 332 -19.62 -25.01 -16.25
C GLU A 332 -20.63 -26.16 -16.10
N ARG A 333 -21.92 -25.85 -16.01
CA ARG A 333 -22.98 -26.75 -16.46
C ARG A 333 -23.56 -26.20 -17.74
N GLY A 334 -23.12 -26.80 -18.85
CA GLY A 334 -23.57 -26.48 -20.19
C GLY A 334 -25.07 -26.70 -20.39
N SER A 335 -25.68 -25.75 -21.08
CA SER A 335 -27.00 -25.84 -21.69
C SER A 335 -26.93 -26.63 -23.00
N LYS A 336 -27.71 -27.71 -23.12
CA LYS A 336 -28.25 -28.24 -24.38
C LYS A 336 -29.75 -28.43 -24.15
N ARG A 337 -30.59 -27.50 -24.62
CA ARG A 337 -31.23 -27.42 -25.95
C ARG A 337 -32.15 -28.62 -26.29
N ASP A 338 -33.38 -28.20 -26.52
CA ASP A 338 -34.31 -28.60 -27.56
C ASP A 338 -35.52 -29.47 -27.21
N GLN A 339 -36.62 -28.96 -27.76
CA GLN A 339 -38.01 -29.34 -27.70
C GLN A 339 -38.20 -30.72 -28.32
N GLU A 340 -39.01 -31.57 -27.69
CA GLU A 340 -40.02 -32.36 -28.39
C GLU A 340 -41.00 -33.04 -27.42
N GLU A 341 -42.21 -33.20 -27.93
CA GLU A 341 -43.28 -34.13 -27.52
C GLU A 341 -44.23 -33.74 -26.37
N ALA A 342 -45.38 -33.24 -26.83
CA ALA A 342 -46.68 -33.37 -26.20
C ALA A 342 -47.08 -34.85 -26.03
N ALA A 343 -47.67 -35.17 -24.86
CA ALA A 343 -48.86 -36.02 -24.67
C ALA A 343 -48.86 -36.68 -23.27
N THR A 344 -50.08 -36.93 -22.79
CA THR A 344 -50.48 -37.66 -21.57
C THR A 344 -50.45 -36.82 -20.28
N CYS A 345 -51.54 -36.16 -19.89
CA CYS A 345 -52.83 -36.66 -19.36
C CYS A 345 -52.74 -37.13 -17.89
N ASN A 346 -53.51 -36.39 -17.08
CA ASN A 346 -54.34 -36.85 -15.95
C ASN A 346 -53.89 -36.72 -14.48
N ILE A 347 -54.81 -36.04 -13.75
CA ILE A 347 -55.23 -36.21 -12.34
C ILE A 347 -54.32 -35.50 -11.33
N ASN A 348 -54.74 -34.47 -10.58
CA ASN A 348 -55.85 -34.54 -9.63
C ASN A 348 -56.35 -33.15 -9.17
N THR A 349 -57.64 -33.06 -8.93
CA THR A 349 -58.40 -31.91 -8.42
C THR A 349 -58.47 -31.93 -6.89
N LYS A 350 -58.42 -30.77 -6.22
CA LYS A 350 -59.50 -30.28 -5.32
C LYS A 350 -59.17 -28.95 -4.61
N ARG A 351 -59.99 -27.95 -4.92
CA ARG A 351 -60.64 -26.93 -4.07
C ARG A 351 -60.16 -26.75 -2.62
N LEU A 352 -60.00 -25.49 -2.22
CA LEU A 352 -60.88 -24.83 -1.25
C LEU A 352 -60.81 -23.29 -1.37
N LYS A 353 -62.00 -22.66 -1.41
CA LYS A 353 -62.28 -21.21 -1.30
C LYS A 353 -62.68 -20.91 0.14
N THR A 354 -62.32 -19.72 0.63
CA THR A 354 -63.09 -18.84 1.53
C THR A 354 -62.46 -17.45 1.35
N SER A 355 -63.15 -16.54 0.64
CA SER A 355 -64.00 -15.46 1.18
C SER A 355 -63.21 -14.22 1.53
#